data_AF-A0A2L2N3W6-F1
#
_entry.id   AF-A0A2L2N3W6-F1
#
_cell.length_a   1.000
_cell.length_b   1.000
_cell.length_c   1.000
_cell.angle_alpha   90.00
_cell.angle_beta   90.00
_cell.angle_gamma   90.00
#
_symmetry.space_group_name_H-M   'P 1'
#
loop_
_entity.id
_entity.type
_entity.pdbx_description
1 polymer ?
#
loop_
_entity_poly.entity_id
_entity_poly.type
_entity_poly.pdbx_seq_one_letter_code
_entity_poly.pdbx_strand_id
1 'polypeptide(L)'
;MLKKFAFNCLRNINAAFGMVSLTAIGLGAIATFSGLGLLYLARGGFPIVEKERSEQIASTGIGAIVLGFTGIIVASLGGAFLSVVEELEETNSSRETAKIAGTKPLVLTKPESFEKSDCLPLIYTYTVMNFEGHSDLKGLVVCRFEEEPYRKLVLYEELRSHHIDDLAVICDEIDPDRLIGQTFSSYKPLPCEALEEHLDIHRRYVNAVNSEEFTSCYLQVCAGCKLLHGANNIVCGIHPYGWFEDGCCPDKQWDERKALFPFEDDAVVESLNREISSNQANICKFYGDLILWDEYANRRFSFSYSGILLKHSDKLLELGTEARLLSYIQYFRTRNVVVFDYVASGRVSEFTKELKGIAKIEVDGDEISIFFDIYAPCHRFRRDGVALHPYSTFVPQELKYNYNLVSYVNYLKSKKFGVLG
;
A
#
# COMPACT_ATOMS: atom_id res chain seq x y z
N MET A 1 -24.82 -18.05 -39.30
CA MET A 1 -24.04 -17.04 -40.05
C MET A 1 -24.59 -15.62 -39.88
N LEU A 2 -25.90 -15.38 -40.10
CA LEU A 2 -26.51 -14.04 -39.99
C LEU A 2 -26.34 -13.37 -38.61
N LYS A 3 -26.48 -14.13 -37.51
CA LYS A 3 -26.31 -13.64 -36.13
C LYS A 3 -24.88 -13.18 -35.83
N LYS A 4 -23.87 -13.99 -36.19
CA LYS A 4 -22.44 -13.62 -36.07
C LYS A 4 -22.08 -12.39 -36.92
N PHE A 5 -22.66 -12.26 -38.10
CA PHE A 5 -22.48 -11.06 -38.94
C PHE A 5 -23.09 -9.81 -38.29
N ALA A 6 -24.31 -9.92 -37.76
CA ALA A 6 -24.98 -8.81 -37.06
C ALA A 6 -24.23 -8.39 -35.78
N PHE A 7 -23.74 -9.36 -34.99
CA PHE A 7 -22.96 -9.10 -33.78
C PHE A 7 -21.64 -8.40 -34.09
N ASN A 8 -20.88 -8.89 -35.08
CA ASN A 8 -19.64 -8.24 -35.51
C ASN A 8 -19.89 -6.83 -36.08
N CYS A 9 -21.01 -6.61 -36.76
CA CYS A 9 -21.40 -5.29 -37.25
C CYS A 9 -21.68 -4.32 -36.08
N LEU A 10 -22.46 -4.74 -35.09
CA LEU A 10 -22.76 -3.94 -33.89
C LEU A 10 -21.49 -3.61 -33.08
N ARG A 11 -20.58 -4.58 -32.92
CA ARG A 11 -19.29 -4.38 -32.25
C ARG A 11 -18.43 -3.34 -32.96
N ASN A 12 -18.34 -3.43 -34.30
CA ASN A 12 -17.59 -2.47 -35.10
C ASN A 12 -18.21 -1.06 -35.07
N ILE A 13 -19.55 -0.97 -35.09
CA ILE A 13 -20.27 0.31 -34.95
C ILE A 13 -20.01 0.92 -33.57
N ASN A 14 -20.06 0.12 -32.50
CA ASN A 14 -19.81 0.59 -31.13
C ASN A 14 -18.36 1.09 -30.96
N ALA A 15 -17.39 0.36 -31.51
CA ALA A 15 -15.98 0.77 -31.50
C ALA A 15 -15.75 2.05 -32.32
N ALA A 16 -16.36 2.16 -33.50
CA ALA A 16 -16.30 3.37 -34.32
C ALA A 16 -16.91 4.58 -33.60
N PHE A 17 -18.03 4.38 -32.90
CA PHE A 17 -18.68 5.42 -32.10
C PHE A 17 -17.80 5.89 -30.94
N GLY A 18 -17.12 4.96 -30.25
CA GLY A 18 -16.13 5.28 -29.22
C GLY A 18 -14.94 6.08 -29.76
N MET A 19 -14.39 5.71 -30.92
CA MET A 19 -13.28 6.44 -31.54
C MET A 19 -13.67 7.83 -32.03
N VAL A 20 -14.86 7.98 -32.65
CA VAL A 20 -15.38 9.30 -33.06
C VAL A 20 -15.60 10.19 -31.84
N SER A 21 -16.09 9.62 -30.74
CA SER A 21 -16.32 10.34 -29.48
C SER A 21 -15.00 10.84 -28.86
N LEU A 22 -13.96 10.00 -28.80
CA LEU A 22 -12.62 10.40 -28.35
C LEU A 22 -12.01 11.49 -29.24
N THR A 23 -12.20 11.38 -30.55
CA THR A 23 -11.71 12.38 -31.51
C THR A 23 -12.43 13.72 -31.32
N ALA A 24 -13.74 13.70 -31.04
CA ALA A 24 -14.52 14.90 -30.73
C ALA A 24 -14.05 15.58 -29.43
N ILE A 25 -13.70 14.81 -28.40
CA ILE A 25 -13.09 15.35 -27.17
C ILE A 25 -11.74 16.00 -27.46
N GLY A 26 -10.86 15.31 -28.21
CA GLY A 26 -9.53 15.82 -28.55
C GLY A 26 -9.59 17.12 -29.34
N LEU A 27 -10.40 17.18 -30.40
CA LEU A 27 -10.59 18.38 -31.20
C LEU A 27 -11.31 19.48 -30.43
N GLY A 28 -12.28 19.12 -29.59
CA GLY A 28 -12.99 20.05 -28.71
C GLY A 28 -12.07 20.72 -27.70
N ALA A 29 -11.16 19.97 -27.07
CA ALA A 29 -10.17 20.51 -26.14
C ALA A 29 -9.23 21.52 -26.82
N ILE A 30 -8.72 21.18 -28.01
CA ILE A 30 -7.87 22.09 -28.80
C ILE A 30 -8.63 23.38 -29.11
N ALA A 31 -9.88 23.29 -29.57
CA ALA A 31 -10.72 24.44 -29.87
C ALA A 31 -11.03 25.28 -28.62
N THR A 32 -11.34 24.66 -27.48
CA THR A 32 -11.61 25.38 -26.22
C THR A 32 -10.39 26.14 -25.73
N PHE A 33 -9.22 25.51 -25.66
CA PHE A 33 -7.99 26.17 -25.20
C PHE A 33 -7.53 27.26 -26.16
N SER A 34 -7.63 27.04 -27.47
CA SER A 34 -7.31 28.07 -28.47
C SER A 34 -8.29 29.23 -28.44
N GLY A 35 -9.60 28.96 -28.32
CA GLY A 35 -10.64 30.00 -28.22
C GLY A 35 -10.52 30.85 -26.96
N LEU A 36 -10.26 30.22 -25.81
CA LEU A 36 -10.01 30.93 -24.55
C LEU A 36 -8.72 31.75 -24.61
N GLY A 37 -7.63 31.21 -25.18
CA GLY A 37 -6.38 31.94 -25.39
C GLY A 37 -6.56 33.18 -26.27
N LEU A 38 -7.28 33.05 -27.38
CA LEU A 38 -7.63 34.17 -28.25
C LEU A 38 -8.53 35.19 -27.55
N LEU A 39 -9.45 34.75 -26.70
CA LEU A 39 -10.30 35.64 -25.91
C LEU A 39 -9.50 36.49 -24.92
N TYR A 40 -8.50 35.90 -24.26
CA TYR A 40 -7.60 36.65 -23.37
C TYR A 40 -6.76 37.68 -24.13
N LEU A 41 -6.29 37.34 -25.33
CA LEU A 41 -5.58 38.27 -26.21
C LEU A 41 -6.48 39.41 -26.71
N ALA A 42 -7.72 39.11 -27.11
CA ALA A 42 -8.70 40.13 -27.51
C ALA A 42 -9.03 41.09 -26.35
N ARG A 43 -9.18 40.57 -25.12
CA ARG A 43 -9.39 41.40 -23.91
C ARG A 43 -8.16 42.25 -23.55
N GLY A 44 -6.97 41.83 -23.98
CA GLY A 44 -5.73 42.59 -23.84
C GLY A 44 -5.53 43.72 -24.87
N GLY A 45 -6.50 43.95 -25.77
CA GLY A 45 -6.46 45.05 -26.74
C GLY A 45 -5.68 44.77 -28.02
N PHE A 46 -5.37 43.50 -28.33
CA PHE A 46 -4.69 43.14 -29.57
C PHE A 46 -5.64 43.26 -30.78
N PRO A 47 -5.33 44.12 -31.78
CA PRO A 47 -6.27 44.54 -32.83
C PRO A 47 -6.58 43.47 -33.90
N ILE A 48 -5.95 42.29 -33.79
CA ILE A 48 -6.03 41.21 -34.79
C ILE A 48 -7.13 40.20 -34.44
N VAL A 49 -7.68 40.23 -33.21
CA VAL A 49 -8.52 39.15 -32.68
C VAL A 49 -9.93 39.63 -32.34
N GLU A 50 -10.93 39.13 -33.08
CA GLU A 50 -12.34 39.39 -32.81
C GLU A 50 -12.83 38.58 -31.59
N LYS A 51 -13.40 39.30 -30.62
CA LYS A 51 -13.89 38.72 -29.36
C LYS A 51 -15.02 37.71 -29.58
N GLU A 52 -15.99 38.06 -30.42
CA GLU A 52 -17.16 37.21 -30.74
C GLU A 52 -16.75 35.89 -31.37
N ARG A 53 -15.79 35.93 -32.31
CA ARG A 53 -15.25 34.74 -32.97
C ARG A 53 -14.50 33.83 -32.00
N SER A 54 -13.81 34.41 -31.02
CA SER A 54 -13.06 33.67 -29.98
C SER A 54 -14.00 32.97 -28.99
N GLU A 55 -15.08 33.64 -28.58
CA GLU A 55 -16.15 33.07 -27.75
C GLU A 55 -16.88 31.92 -28.49
N GLN A 56 -17.13 32.09 -29.78
CA GLN A 56 -17.75 31.05 -30.61
C GLN A 56 -16.89 29.79 -30.74
N ILE A 57 -15.57 29.95 -30.94
CA ILE A 57 -14.61 28.83 -30.99
C ILE A 57 -14.56 28.09 -29.65
N ALA A 58 -14.51 28.82 -28.53
CA ALA A 58 -14.49 28.22 -27.19
C ALA A 58 -15.78 27.46 -26.88
N SER A 59 -16.94 28.05 -27.18
CA SER A 59 -18.26 27.45 -26.98
C SER A 59 -18.46 26.19 -27.82
N THR A 60 -18.04 26.22 -29.09
CA THR A 60 -18.08 25.06 -30.00
C THR A 60 -17.18 23.93 -29.49
N GLY A 61 -15.99 24.27 -28.98
CA GLY A 61 -15.08 23.30 -28.37
C GLY A 61 -15.67 22.62 -27.12
N ILE A 62 -16.31 23.40 -26.24
CA ILE A 62 -16.99 22.87 -25.03
C ILE A 62 -18.14 21.95 -25.45
N GLY A 63 -18.93 22.35 -26.44
CA GLY A 63 -20.01 21.52 -26.99
C GLY A 63 -19.51 20.19 -27.55
N ALA A 64 -18.39 20.18 -28.27
CA ALA A 64 -17.77 18.97 -28.81
C ALA A 64 -17.25 18.03 -27.70
N ILE A 65 -16.70 18.58 -26.61
CA ILE A 65 -16.28 17.81 -25.44
C ILE A 65 -17.47 17.13 -24.76
N VAL A 66 -18.56 17.87 -24.50
CA VAL A 66 -19.76 17.34 -23.85
C VAL A 66 -20.43 16.24 -24.69
N LEU A 67 -20.53 16.46 -26.01
CA LEU A 67 -21.06 15.45 -26.93
C LEU A 67 -20.16 14.21 -26.99
N GLY A 68 -18.84 14.40 -26.99
CA GLY A 68 -17.88 13.31 -26.96
C GLY A 68 -17.96 12.47 -25.68
N PHE A 69 -18.10 13.09 -24.51
CA PHE A 69 -18.31 12.34 -23.25
C PHE A 69 -19.63 11.57 -23.25
N THR A 70 -20.70 12.17 -23.77
CA THR A 70 -21.99 11.48 -23.94
C THR A 70 -21.84 10.26 -24.85
N GLY A 71 -21.07 10.40 -25.94
CA GLY A 71 -20.78 9.30 -26.86
C GLY A 71 -19.96 8.16 -26.24
N ILE A 72 -19.01 8.48 -25.35
CA ILE A 72 -18.24 7.47 -24.60
C ILE A 72 -19.15 6.68 -23.64
N ILE A 73 -20.08 7.35 -22.94
CA ILE A 73 -21.03 6.69 -22.04
C ILE A 73 -21.93 5.73 -22.81
N VAL A 74 -22.41 6.14 -23.99
CA VAL A 74 -23.24 5.27 -24.84
C VAL A 74 -22.41 4.09 -25.39
N ALA A 75 -21.16 4.33 -25.80
CA ALA A 75 -20.28 3.28 -26.30
C ALA A 75 -19.85 2.27 -25.23
N SER A 76 -19.66 2.72 -23.98
CA SER A 76 -19.31 1.84 -22.86
C SER A 76 -20.49 0.97 -22.43
N LEU A 77 -21.71 1.52 -22.37
CA LEU A 77 -22.93 0.76 -22.12
C LEU A 77 -23.21 -0.25 -23.25
N GLY A 78 -23.02 0.15 -24.51
CA GLY A 78 -23.12 -0.75 -25.66
C GLY A 78 -22.07 -1.86 -25.65
N GLY A 79 -20.83 -1.55 -25.21
CA GLY A 79 -19.75 -2.51 -25.07
C GLY A 79 -20.01 -3.53 -23.96
N ALA A 80 -20.50 -3.08 -22.80
CA ALA A 80 -20.86 -3.96 -21.69
C ALA A 80 -22.01 -4.91 -22.09
N PHE A 81 -23.03 -4.41 -22.80
CA PHE A 81 -24.12 -5.24 -23.30
C PHE A 81 -23.63 -6.30 -24.30
N LEU A 82 -22.76 -5.93 -25.23
CA LEU A 82 -22.19 -6.87 -26.20
C LEU A 82 -21.29 -7.93 -25.53
N SER A 83 -20.53 -7.56 -24.49
CA SER A 83 -19.68 -8.47 -23.72
C SER A 83 -20.49 -9.54 -22.97
N VAL A 84 -21.62 -9.15 -22.37
CA VAL A 84 -22.52 -10.09 -21.67
C VAL A 84 -23.16 -11.07 -22.66
N VAL A 85 -23.53 -10.61 -23.86
CA VAL A 85 -24.07 -11.47 -24.92
C VAL A 85 -23.01 -12.45 -25.46
N GLU A 86 -21.74 -12.04 -25.53
CA GLU A 86 -20.60 -12.90 -25.92
C GLU A 86 -20.34 -14.00 -24.86
N GLU A 87 -20.36 -13.66 -23.57
CA GLU A 87 -20.22 -14.63 -22.46
C GLU A 87 -21.36 -15.66 -22.39
N LEU A 88 -22.59 -15.24 -22.73
CA LEU A 88 -23.78 -16.12 -22.81
C LEU A 88 -23.77 -17.07 -24.02
N GLU A 89 -23.11 -16.69 -25.13
CA GLU A 89 -22.93 -17.58 -26.29
C GLU A 89 -21.70 -18.50 -26.14
N GLU A 90 -20.63 -18.07 -25.48
CA GLU A 90 -19.39 -18.85 -25.28
C GLU A 90 -19.48 -19.91 -24.16
N THR A 91 -20.38 -19.76 -23.19
CA THR A 91 -20.60 -20.76 -22.12
C THR A 91 -21.11 -22.13 -22.63
N ASN A 92 -21.55 -22.22 -23.88
CA ASN A 92 -22.00 -23.48 -24.52
C ASN A 92 -20.91 -24.19 -25.36
N SER A 93 -19.71 -23.63 -25.52
CA SER A 93 -18.72 -24.19 -26.45
C SER A 93 -17.27 -23.94 -26.00
N SER A 94 -16.81 -24.81 -25.08
CA SER A 94 -15.40 -25.19 -24.84
C SER A 94 -14.33 -24.09 -24.65
N ARG A 95 -13.72 -24.11 -23.45
CA ARG A 95 -12.33 -23.72 -23.11
C ARG A 95 -11.37 -23.51 -24.31
N GLU A 96 -10.78 -22.32 -24.45
CA GLU A 96 -9.32 -22.09 -24.47
C GLU A 96 -8.91 -20.59 -24.58
N THR A 97 -8.22 -20.12 -23.53
CA THR A 97 -7.20 -19.05 -23.44
C THR A 97 -7.36 -17.66 -24.10
N ALA A 98 -7.34 -16.62 -23.23
CA ALA A 98 -6.58 -15.40 -23.48
C ALA A 98 -5.91 -14.92 -22.17
N LYS A 99 -4.59 -14.69 -22.21
CA LYS A 99 -3.76 -14.16 -21.11
C LYS A 99 -4.17 -12.73 -20.79
N ILE A 100 -5.10 -12.56 -19.85
CA ILE A 100 -5.22 -11.33 -19.06
C ILE A 100 -4.31 -11.50 -17.85
N ALA A 101 -3.52 -10.46 -17.54
CA ALA A 101 -2.66 -10.40 -16.36
C ALA A 101 -3.45 -10.91 -15.15
N GLY A 102 -2.95 -11.97 -14.52
CA GLY A 102 -3.73 -12.90 -13.71
C GLY A 102 -4.38 -12.28 -12.48
N THR A 103 -5.59 -11.75 -12.65
CA THR A 103 -6.55 -11.65 -11.55
C THR A 103 -7.07 -13.06 -11.31
N LYS A 104 -6.37 -13.79 -10.43
CA LYS A 104 -6.87 -15.06 -9.91
C LYS A 104 -8.29 -14.83 -9.37
N PRO A 105 -9.31 -15.62 -9.76
CA PRO A 105 -10.65 -15.45 -9.24
C PRO A 105 -10.63 -15.58 -7.71
N LEU A 106 -11.29 -14.63 -7.04
CA LEU A 106 -11.51 -14.67 -5.60
C LEU A 106 -12.68 -15.62 -5.33
N VAL A 107 -12.45 -16.67 -4.56
CA VAL A 107 -13.48 -17.63 -4.18
C VAL A 107 -13.70 -17.52 -2.68
N LEU A 108 -14.92 -17.14 -2.29
CA LEU A 108 -15.34 -17.14 -0.90
C LEU A 108 -15.77 -18.56 -0.53
N THR A 109 -15.23 -19.12 0.54
CA THR A 109 -15.55 -20.49 0.95
C THR A 109 -15.69 -20.55 2.46
N LYS A 110 -16.85 -21.00 2.92
CA LYS A 110 -17.03 -21.41 4.31
C LYS A 110 -16.47 -22.82 4.45
N PRO A 111 -15.40 -23.03 5.23
CA PRO A 111 -14.75 -24.32 5.29
C PRO A 111 -15.55 -25.31 6.15
N GLU A 112 -15.78 -26.52 5.62
CA GLU A 112 -16.51 -27.59 6.33
C GLU A 112 -15.58 -28.62 7.01
N SER A 113 -14.31 -28.69 6.61
CA SER A 113 -13.23 -29.41 7.32
C SER A 113 -11.88 -29.13 6.64
N PHE A 114 -10.78 -29.12 7.40
CA PHE A 114 -9.42 -28.94 6.88
C PHE A 114 -8.59 -30.19 7.17
N GLU A 115 -7.98 -30.78 6.14
CA GLU A 115 -7.04 -31.90 6.33
C GLU A 115 -5.74 -31.38 6.95
N LYS A 116 -5.35 -31.93 8.11
CA LYS A 116 -4.09 -31.61 8.76
C LYS A 116 -2.92 -32.03 7.87
N SER A 117 -2.07 -31.07 7.51
CA SER A 117 -0.75 -31.31 6.93
C SER A 117 0.27 -31.57 8.05
N ASP A 118 1.10 -32.59 7.91
CA ASP A 118 2.12 -33.05 8.88
C ASP A 118 3.36 -32.13 8.99
N CYS A 119 3.30 -30.90 8.47
CA CYS A 119 4.38 -29.94 8.60
C CYS A 119 4.33 -29.20 9.96
N LEU A 120 5.47 -28.60 10.33
CA LEU A 120 5.59 -27.68 11.49
C LEU A 120 4.36 -26.78 11.61
N PRO A 121 3.92 -26.43 12.84
CA PRO A 121 2.70 -25.69 13.05
C PRO A 121 2.74 -24.35 12.29
N LEU A 122 1.99 -24.28 11.20
CA LEU A 122 1.80 -23.08 10.41
C LEU A 122 1.03 -22.07 11.25
N ILE A 123 1.59 -20.86 11.39
CA ILE A 123 0.88 -19.73 11.98
C ILE A 123 0.07 -19.08 10.87
N TYR A 124 -1.22 -18.94 11.10
CA TYR A 124 -2.15 -18.30 10.17
C TYR A 124 -2.54 -16.93 10.69
N THR A 125 -2.56 -15.93 9.79
CA THR A 125 -3.11 -14.61 10.06
C THR A 125 -4.58 -14.57 9.67
N TYR A 126 -5.40 -14.06 10.57
CA TYR A 126 -6.80 -13.78 10.36
C TYR A 126 -7.05 -12.28 10.40
N THR A 127 -7.98 -11.79 9.59
CA THR A 127 -8.33 -10.38 9.49
C THR A 127 -9.84 -10.22 9.56
N VAL A 128 -10.29 -9.26 10.36
CA VAL A 128 -11.70 -8.86 10.40
C VAL A 128 -11.99 -7.98 9.18
N MET A 129 -13.04 -8.31 8.44
CA MET A 129 -13.43 -7.60 7.21
C MET A 129 -14.95 -7.46 7.12
N ASN A 130 -15.39 -6.52 6.29
CA ASN A 130 -16.77 -6.43 5.82
C ASN A 130 -16.79 -6.63 4.30
N PHE A 131 -17.55 -7.62 3.83
CA PHE A 131 -17.75 -7.86 2.39
C PHE A 131 -19.04 -7.18 1.92
N GLU A 132 -19.08 -5.85 1.98
CA GLU A 132 -20.24 -5.09 1.49
C GLU A 132 -20.47 -5.36 -0.01
N GLY A 133 -21.70 -5.71 -0.37
CA GLY A 133 -22.11 -5.96 -1.76
C GLY A 133 -22.10 -7.43 -2.21
N HIS A 134 -21.66 -8.37 -1.38
CA HIS A 134 -21.89 -9.80 -1.63
C HIS A 134 -23.26 -10.22 -1.10
N SER A 135 -24.10 -10.81 -1.96
CA SER A 135 -25.50 -11.18 -1.64
C SER A 135 -25.65 -12.11 -0.45
N ASP A 136 -24.62 -12.92 -0.20
CA ASP A 136 -24.66 -14.04 0.74
C ASP A 136 -23.99 -13.70 2.08
N LEU A 137 -23.33 -12.53 2.19
CA LEU A 137 -22.63 -12.11 3.40
C LEU A 137 -23.27 -10.85 3.99
N LYS A 138 -23.65 -10.94 5.26
CA LYS A 138 -24.20 -9.81 6.02
C LYS A 138 -23.35 -9.57 7.27
N GLY A 139 -22.68 -8.42 7.31
CA GLY A 139 -21.93 -7.98 8.48
C GLY A 139 -20.45 -8.38 8.45
N LEU A 140 -19.82 -8.29 9.62
CA LEU A 140 -18.39 -8.53 9.78
C LEU A 140 -18.07 -10.03 9.73
N VAL A 141 -16.92 -10.35 9.17
CA VAL A 141 -16.38 -11.71 9.12
C VAL A 141 -14.93 -11.71 9.57
N VAL A 142 -14.49 -12.82 10.14
CA VAL A 142 -13.07 -13.12 10.29
C VAL A 142 -12.66 -13.99 9.13
N CYS A 143 -11.60 -13.60 8.42
CA CYS A 143 -11.17 -14.30 7.23
C CYS A 143 -9.66 -14.51 7.15
N ARG A 144 -9.25 -15.52 6.39
CA ARG A 144 -7.88 -15.76 5.96
C ARG A 144 -7.84 -15.90 4.45
N PHE A 145 -6.79 -15.38 3.85
CA PHE A 145 -6.48 -15.55 2.44
C PHE A 145 -5.54 -16.74 2.23
N GLU A 146 -5.90 -17.60 1.28
CA GLU A 146 -5.01 -18.61 0.73
C GLU A 146 -4.76 -18.34 -0.74
N GLU A 147 -3.50 -18.49 -1.14
CA GLU A 147 -3.11 -18.36 -2.53
C GLU A 147 -2.81 -19.75 -3.10
N GLU A 148 -3.74 -20.26 -3.89
CA GLU A 148 -3.51 -21.44 -4.73
C GLU A 148 -2.87 -21.03 -6.07
N PRO A 149 -2.26 -21.97 -6.82
CA PRO A 149 -1.66 -21.68 -8.12
C PRO A 149 -2.59 -20.95 -9.09
N TYR A 150 -3.90 -21.20 -9.02
CA TYR A 150 -4.89 -20.70 -9.99
C TYR A 150 -6.03 -19.86 -9.40
N ARG A 151 -6.17 -19.77 -8.08
CA ARG A 151 -7.25 -19.01 -7.41
C ARG A 151 -6.76 -18.40 -6.10
N LYS A 152 -7.43 -17.33 -5.67
CA LYS A 152 -7.31 -16.83 -4.31
C LYS A 152 -8.54 -17.28 -3.55
N LEU A 153 -8.33 -18.07 -2.51
CA LEU A 153 -9.40 -18.57 -1.65
C LEU A 153 -9.49 -17.67 -0.43
N VAL A 154 -10.70 -17.30 -0.04
CA VAL A 154 -10.95 -16.63 1.24
C VAL A 154 -11.75 -17.59 2.09
N LEU A 155 -11.13 -18.08 3.15
CA LEU A 155 -11.80 -18.82 4.20
C LEU A 155 -12.35 -17.82 5.20
N TYR A 156 -13.63 -17.89 5.54
CA TYR A 156 -14.25 -16.94 6.47
C TYR A 156 -15.19 -17.61 7.46
N GLU A 157 -15.42 -16.93 8.59
CA GLU A 157 -16.50 -17.19 9.52
C GLU A 157 -17.23 -15.87 9.83
N GLU A 158 -18.56 -15.92 9.88
CA GLU A 158 -19.39 -14.76 10.20
C GLU A 158 -19.31 -14.43 11.70
N LEU A 159 -19.11 -13.15 12.00
CA LEU A 159 -19.10 -12.68 13.37
C LEU A 159 -20.54 -12.51 13.87
N ARG A 160 -20.86 -13.20 14.96
CA ARG A 160 -22.09 -13.01 15.72
C ARG A 160 -21.93 -11.81 16.64
N SER A 161 -23.04 -11.22 17.10
CA SER A 161 -23.01 -10.01 17.96
C SER A 161 -22.07 -10.14 19.15
N HIS A 162 -22.12 -11.24 19.91
CA HIS A 162 -21.20 -11.43 21.05
C HIS A 162 -19.72 -11.57 20.64
N HIS A 163 -19.41 -12.11 19.45
CA HIS A 163 -18.03 -12.12 18.95
C HIS A 163 -17.55 -10.69 18.66
N ILE A 164 -18.44 -9.84 18.10
CA ILE A 164 -18.15 -8.44 17.80
C ILE A 164 -17.88 -7.69 19.11
N ASP A 165 -18.74 -7.87 20.12
CA ASP A 165 -18.61 -7.23 21.42
C ASP A 165 -17.28 -7.62 22.11
N ASP A 166 -16.95 -8.91 22.13
CA ASP A 166 -15.69 -9.38 22.74
C ASP A 166 -14.46 -8.88 21.97
N LEU A 167 -14.49 -8.88 20.63
CA LEU A 167 -13.40 -8.35 19.81
C LEU A 167 -13.22 -6.85 19.98
N ALA A 168 -14.32 -6.09 20.10
CA ALA A 168 -14.29 -4.66 20.39
C ALA A 168 -13.56 -4.38 21.70
N VAL A 169 -13.82 -5.17 22.74
CA VAL A 169 -13.10 -5.08 24.02
C VAL A 169 -11.61 -5.44 23.86
N ILE A 170 -11.29 -6.53 23.14
CA ILE A 170 -9.90 -6.98 22.92
C ILE A 170 -9.07 -5.93 22.16
N CYS A 171 -9.67 -5.30 21.16
CA CYS A 171 -9.03 -4.29 20.32
C CYS A 171 -9.09 -2.87 20.90
N ASP A 172 -9.75 -2.66 22.04
CA ASP A 172 -10.03 -1.33 22.62
C ASP A 172 -10.79 -0.41 21.65
N GLU A 173 -11.75 -0.96 20.91
CA GLU A 173 -12.57 -0.23 19.94
C GLU A 173 -14.00 -0.05 20.45
N ILE A 174 -14.54 1.17 20.29
CA ILE A 174 -15.92 1.51 20.68
C ILE A 174 -16.89 1.31 19.51
N ASP A 175 -16.39 1.46 18.29
CA ASP A 175 -17.16 1.36 17.05
C ASP A 175 -16.87 0.02 16.36
N PRO A 176 -17.86 -0.88 16.22
CA PRO A 176 -17.69 -2.16 15.52
C PRO A 176 -17.07 -2.04 14.12
N ASP A 177 -17.31 -0.94 13.40
CA ASP A 177 -16.75 -0.75 12.06
C ASP A 177 -15.23 -0.56 12.09
N ARG A 178 -14.66 -0.11 13.22
CA ARG A 178 -13.20 -0.01 13.42
C ARG A 178 -12.52 -1.34 13.69
N LEU A 179 -13.29 -2.42 13.86
CA LEU A 179 -12.72 -3.76 13.84
C LEU A 179 -12.23 -4.14 12.45
N ILE A 180 -12.70 -3.50 11.37
CA ILE A 180 -12.23 -3.79 10.01
C ILE A 180 -10.73 -3.53 9.90
N GLY A 181 -9.98 -4.55 9.46
CA GLY A 181 -8.53 -4.50 9.35
C GLY A 181 -7.79 -4.95 10.61
N GLN A 182 -8.47 -5.17 11.73
CA GLN A 182 -7.87 -5.81 12.90
C GLN A 182 -7.44 -7.23 12.56
N THR A 183 -6.30 -7.65 13.09
CA THR A 183 -5.70 -8.96 12.79
C THR A 183 -5.29 -9.72 14.03
N PHE A 184 -5.33 -11.04 13.94
CA PHE A 184 -4.77 -11.91 14.97
C PHE A 184 -4.18 -13.19 14.35
N SER A 185 -3.32 -13.84 15.11
CA SER A 185 -2.59 -15.04 14.71
C SER A 185 -3.16 -16.28 15.42
N SER A 186 -3.22 -17.42 14.73
CA SER A 186 -3.57 -18.72 15.35
C SER A 186 -2.89 -19.89 14.64
N TYR A 187 -2.64 -20.98 15.39
CA TYR A 187 -2.23 -22.27 14.82
C TYR A 187 -3.41 -23.03 14.19
N LYS A 188 -4.64 -22.61 14.47
CA LYS A 188 -5.85 -23.23 13.92
C LYS A 188 -5.99 -22.87 12.46
N PRO A 189 -6.24 -23.85 11.56
CA PRO A 189 -6.38 -23.59 10.14
C PRO A 189 -7.77 -23.09 9.75
N LEU A 190 -8.79 -23.20 10.61
CA LEU A 190 -10.15 -22.77 10.31
C LEU A 190 -10.48 -21.43 11.01
N PRO A 191 -11.12 -20.46 10.33
CA PRO A 191 -11.49 -19.18 10.93
C PRO A 191 -12.38 -19.31 12.18
N CYS A 192 -13.32 -20.25 12.19
CA CYS A 192 -14.18 -20.51 13.35
C CYS A 192 -13.37 -20.98 14.58
N GLU A 193 -12.54 -22.00 14.41
CA GLU A 193 -11.68 -22.53 15.48
C GLU A 193 -10.67 -21.49 15.97
N ALA A 194 -10.09 -20.72 15.04
CA ALA A 194 -9.13 -19.66 15.35
C ALA A 194 -9.78 -18.53 16.15
N LEU A 195 -10.99 -18.12 15.76
CA LEU A 195 -11.78 -17.11 16.47
C LEU A 195 -12.15 -17.59 17.88
N GLU A 196 -12.68 -18.81 18.01
CA GLU A 196 -13.05 -19.37 19.31
C GLU A 196 -11.85 -19.47 20.25
N GLU A 197 -10.70 -19.92 19.75
CA GLU A 197 -9.45 -19.97 20.52
C GLU A 197 -8.97 -18.58 20.91
N HIS A 198 -9.01 -17.62 19.98
CA HIS A 198 -8.61 -16.24 20.25
C HIS A 198 -9.47 -15.60 21.34
N LEU A 199 -10.80 -15.76 21.25
CA LEU A 199 -11.73 -15.26 22.26
C LEU A 199 -11.52 -15.96 23.62
N ASP A 200 -11.28 -17.28 23.63
CA ASP A 200 -11.03 -18.03 24.86
C ASP A 200 -9.74 -17.59 25.57
N ILE A 201 -8.66 -17.36 24.83
CA ILE A 201 -7.38 -16.83 25.35
C ILE A 201 -7.60 -15.47 26.02
N HIS A 202 -8.47 -14.63 25.48
CA HIS A 202 -8.73 -13.29 25.99
C HIS A 202 -9.94 -13.21 26.95
N ARG A 203 -10.68 -14.30 27.17
CA ARG A 203 -11.92 -14.28 27.96
C ARG A 203 -11.76 -13.70 29.36
N ARG A 204 -10.65 -14.00 30.03
CA ARG A 204 -10.35 -13.43 31.36
C ARG A 204 -10.21 -11.92 31.32
N TYR A 205 -9.56 -11.41 30.29
CA TYR A 205 -9.39 -9.97 30.05
C TYR A 205 -10.73 -9.31 29.75
N VAL A 206 -11.50 -9.87 28.81
CA VAL A 206 -12.83 -9.36 28.45
C VAL A 206 -13.75 -9.29 29.67
N ASN A 207 -13.81 -10.37 30.47
CA ASN A 207 -14.61 -10.40 31.70
C ASN A 207 -14.18 -9.33 32.72
N ALA A 208 -12.88 -9.06 32.84
CA ALA A 208 -12.34 -8.08 33.79
C ALA A 208 -12.56 -6.63 33.34
N VAL A 209 -12.55 -6.36 32.03
CA VAL A 209 -12.91 -5.04 31.48
C VAL A 209 -14.42 -4.80 31.66
N ASN A 210 -15.23 -5.81 31.34
CA ASN A 210 -16.69 -5.71 31.41
C ASN A 210 -17.24 -5.69 32.85
N SER A 211 -16.49 -6.17 33.85
CA SER A 211 -16.92 -6.09 35.25
C SER A 211 -16.81 -4.69 35.84
N GLU A 212 -16.15 -3.76 35.14
CA GLU A 212 -15.80 -2.41 35.61
C GLU A 212 -14.99 -2.38 36.92
N GLU A 213 -14.54 -3.55 37.42
CA GLU A 213 -13.77 -3.68 38.65
C GLU A 213 -12.37 -3.06 38.52
N PHE A 214 -11.89 -2.88 37.28
CA PHE A 214 -10.58 -2.38 36.95
C PHE A 214 -10.65 -1.36 35.81
N THR A 215 -9.84 -0.32 35.86
CA THR A 215 -9.75 0.66 34.76
C THR A 215 -9.07 0.01 33.54
N SER A 216 -9.72 0.11 32.37
CA SER A 216 -9.31 -0.55 31.11
C SER A 216 -7.87 -0.24 30.68
N CYS A 217 -7.41 0.99 30.90
CA CYS A 217 -6.07 1.43 30.49
C CYS A 217 -4.92 0.68 31.18
N TYR A 218 -5.14 0.12 32.38
CA TYR A 218 -4.12 -0.68 33.07
C TYR A 218 -4.16 -2.17 32.70
N LEU A 219 -5.23 -2.62 32.04
CA LEU A 219 -5.42 -4.02 31.68
C LEU A 219 -4.89 -4.37 30.29
N GLN A 220 -4.79 -3.40 29.36
CA GLN A 220 -4.41 -3.67 27.96
C GLN A 220 -3.10 -4.43 27.81
N VAL A 221 -2.10 -4.11 28.63
CA VAL A 221 -0.80 -4.81 28.65
C VAL A 221 -0.95 -6.31 28.93
N CYS A 222 -2.04 -6.72 29.59
CA CYS A 222 -2.34 -8.09 29.98
C CYS A 222 -3.26 -8.84 29.00
N ALA A 223 -3.69 -8.21 27.89
CA ALA A 223 -4.56 -8.85 26.91
C ALA A 223 -3.93 -10.14 26.35
N GLY A 224 -4.57 -11.29 26.60
CA GLY A 224 -4.10 -12.61 26.16
C GLY A 224 -2.92 -13.18 26.96
N CYS A 225 -2.60 -12.56 28.10
CA CYS A 225 -1.72 -13.15 29.11
C CYS A 225 -2.49 -14.25 29.87
N LYS A 226 -1.79 -15.34 30.23
CA LYS A 226 -2.32 -16.40 31.09
C LYS A 226 -2.70 -15.87 32.49
N LEU A 227 -2.07 -14.76 32.89
CA LEU A 227 -2.20 -14.09 34.18
C LEU A 227 -2.77 -12.67 33.98
N LEU A 228 -3.78 -12.27 34.75
CA LEU A 228 -4.39 -10.93 34.67
C LEU A 228 -3.89 -10.05 35.83
N HIS A 229 -3.45 -8.83 35.53
CA HIS A 229 -3.11 -7.82 36.55
C HIS A 229 -4.30 -6.91 36.82
N GLY A 230 -4.51 -6.48 38.06
CA GLY A 230 -5.46 -5.44 38.43
C GLY A 230 -4.82 -4.41 39.34
N ALA A 231 -5.37 -3.20 39.40
CA ALA A 231 -4.79 -2.06 40.13
C ALA A 231 -4.57 -2.28 41.64
N ASN A 232 -5.19 -3.30 42.27
CA ASN A 232 -5.02 -3.62 43.70
C ASN A 232 -5.06 -5.11 44.06
N ASN A 233 -5.09 -6.03 43.09
CA ASN A 233 -4.93 -7.47 43.32
C ASN A 233 -4.35 -8.07 42.06
N ILE A 234 -3.11 -8.53 42.17
CA ILE A 234 -2.39 -9.14 41.07
C ILE A 234 -2.72 -10.64 41.06
N VAL A 235 -3.15 -11.19 39.91
CA VAL A 235 -3.16 -12.64 39.66
C VAL A 235 -1.89 -13.05 38.90
N CYS A 236 -0.77 -12.44 39.25
CA CYS A 236 0.60 -12.85 38.96
C CYS A 236 1.44 -12.74 40.25
N GLY A 237 1.46 -13.80 41.06
CA GLY A 237 1.75 -13.74 42.49
C GLY A 237 3.15 -13.30 42.98
N ILE A 238 3.93 -12.50 42.24
CA ILE A 238 5.33 -12.21 42.56
C ILE A 238 5.58 -10.75 42.98
N HIS A 239 4.74 -9.78 42.60
CA HIS A 239 5.02 -8.35 42.86
C HIS A 239 3.96 -7.62 43.71
N PRO A 240 4.00 -7.72 45.06
CA PRO A 240 2.96 -7.18 45.94
C PRO A 240 2.75 -5.64 45.91
N TYR A 241 3.62 -4.89 45.25
CA TYR A 241 3.55 -3.42 45.18
C TYR A 241 3.23 -2.86 43.79
N GLY A 242 2.85 -3.72 42.83
CA GLY A 242 2.64 -3.29 41.45
C GLY A 242 3.95 -3.04 40.69
N TRP A 243 3.84 -2.87 39.38
CA TRP A 243 4.95 -2.61 38.47
C TRP A 243 4.61 -1.32 37.70
N PHE A 244 5.45 -0.29 37.83
CA PHE A 244 5.12 1.08 37.41
C PHE A 244 6.09 1.68 36.38
N GLU A 245 7.06 0.92 35.87
CA GLU A 245 8.05 1.44 34.94
C GLU A 245 7.76 0.89 33.53
N ASP A 246 7.53 1.76 32.55
CA ASP A 246 7.59 1.46 31.09
C ASP A 246 6.59 0.45 30.47
N GLY A 247 5.59 -0.06 31.20
CA GLY A 247 4.48 -0.82 30.60
C GLY A 247 4.82 -2.25 30.12
N CYS A 248 6.02 -2.75 30.42
CA CYS A 248 6.49 -4.10 30.09
C CYS A 248 6.46 -5.07 31.30
N CYS A 249 5.31 -5.67 31.62
CA CYS A 249 5.22 -6.60 32.76
C CYS A 249 6.29 -7.73 32.70
N PRO A 250 7.18 -7.86 33.72
CA PRO A 250 8.29 -8.82 33.71
C PRO A 250 7.83 -10.26 33.89
N ASP A 251 6.63 -10.44 34.46
CA ASP A 251 6.01 -11.75 34.65
C ASP A 251 4.99 -12.08 33.55
N LYS A 252 4.94 -11.29 32.46
CA LYS A 252 4.00 -11.53 31.37
C LYS A 252 4.27 -12.90 30.75
N GLN A 253 3.31 -13.80 30.92
CA GLN A 253 3.34 -15.14 30.35
C GLN A 253 2.17 -15.27 29.37
N TRP A 254 2.50 -15.31 28.09
CA TRP A 254 1.51 -15.60 27.05
C TRP A 254 0.86 -16.96 27.30
N ASP A 255 -0.45 -17.08 27.02
CA ASP A 255 -1.09 -18.39 26.94
C ASP A 255 -0.33 -19.23 25.90
N GLU A 256 -0.01 -20.48 26.23
CA GLU A 256 0.78 -21.38 25.38
C GLU A 256 0.11 -21.66 24.02
N ARG A 257 -1.22 -21.45 23.94
CA ARG A 257 -2.00 -21.55 22.71
C ARG A 257 -1.90 -20.31 21.83
N LYS A 258 -1.45 -19.17 22.37
CA LYS A 258 -1.32 -17.92 21.61
C LYS A 258 -0.24 -18.10 20.55
N ALA A 259 -0.65 -18.11 19.29
CA ALA A 259 0.30 -18.06 18.19
C ALA A 259 0.84 -16.64 18.07
N LEU A 260 2.16 -16.50 18.06
CA LEU A 260 2.83 -15.22 17.83
C LEU A 260 3.79 -15.41 16.66
N PHE A 261 3.69 -14.54 15.67
CA PHE A 261 4.75 -14.49 14.68
C PHE A 261 6.07 -14.08 15.34
N PRO A 262 7.23 -14.47 14.77
CA PRO A 262 8.53 -14.24 15.39
C PRO A 262 8.81 -12.79 15.80
N PHE A 263 8.23 -11.81 15.09
CA PHE A 263 8.44 -10.39 15.34
C PHE A 263 7.16 -9.65 15.78
N GLU A 264 6.14 -10.41 16.18
CA GLU A 264 4.92 -9.87 16.82
C GLU A 264 5.16 -9.57 18.30
N ASP A 265 6.18 -10.15 18.93
CA ASP A 265 6.59 -9.86 20.31
C ASP A 265 7.42 -8.56 20.39
N ASP A 266 6.98 -7.63 21.23
CA ASP A 266 7.67 -6.35 21.46
C ASP A 266 9.08 -6.54 22.03
N ALA A 267 9.29 -7.53 22.91
CA ALA A 267 10.59 -7.79 23.51
C ALA A 267 11.63 -8.21 22.46
N VAL A 268 11.19 -8.97 21.45
CA VAL A 268 12.03 -9.35 20.31
C VAL A 268 12.40 -8.12 19.48
N VAL A 269 11.43 -7.26 19.15
CA VAL A 269 11.66 -6.04 18.38
C VAL A 269 12.60 -5.08 19.13
N GLU A 270 12.44 -4.92 20.43
CA GLU A 270 13.30 -4.10 21.27
C GLU A 270 14.73 -4.65 21.32
N SER A 271 14.89 -5.98 21.40
CA SER A 271 16.20 -6.62 21.31
C SER A 271 16.88 -6.31 19.97
N LEU A 272 16.15 -6.42 18.85
CA LEU A 272 16.70 -6.10 17.52
C LEU A 272 17.08 -4.62 17.40
N ASN A 273 16.25 -3.71 17.94
CA ASN A 273 16.55 -2.27 17.93
C ASN A 273 17.84 -1.92 18.66
N ARG A 274 18.13 -2.58 19.79
CA ARG A 274 19.40 -2.41 20.51
C ARG A 274 20.62 -2.77 19.66
N GLU A 275 20.46 -3.65 18.68
CA GLU A 275 21.56 -4.10 17.82
C GLU A 275 21.86 -3.14 16.65
N ILE A 276 20.89 -2.35 16.21
CA ILE A 276 20.98 -1.51 15.00
C ILE A 276 20.91 -0.01 15.26
N SER A 277 20.48 0.42 16.45
CA SER A 277 20.27 1.84 16.79
C SER A 277 21.52 2.70 16.60
N SER A 278 22.70 2.16 16.90
CA SER A 278 23.99 2.83 16.70
C SER A 278 24.26 3.22 15.23
N ASN A 279 23.63 2.55 14.27
CA ASN A 279 23.77 2.79 12.84
C ASN A 279 22.59 3.59 12.25
N GLN A 280 21.89 4.36 13.09
CA GLN A 280 20.79 5.25 12.68
C GLN A 280 19.66 4.49 11.96
N ALA A 281 19.32 3.31 12.49
CA ALA A 281 18.21 2.51 12.03
C ALA A 281 17.38 2.03 13.22
N ASN A 282 16.06 1.97 13.05
CA ASN A 282 15.13 1.48 14.05
C ASN A 282 13.97 0.73 13.40
N ILE A 283 13.31 -0.11 14.19
CA ILE A 283 12.14 -0.89 13.84
C ILE A 283 10.99 -0.38 14.70
N CYS A 284 9.86 -0.07 14.08
CA CYS A 284 8.62 0.22 14.77
C CYS A 284 7.47 -0.61 14.18
N LYS A 285 6.42 -0.83 14.98
CA LYS A 285 5.18 -1.46 14.54
C LYS A 285 4.21 -0.39 14.06
N PHE A 286 3.56 -0.61 12.92
CA PHE A 286 2.61 0.33 12.35
C PHE A 286 1.54 -0.43 11.55
N TYR A 287 0.27 -0.37 11.98
CA TYR A 287 -0.88 -1.00 11.32
C TYR A 287 -0.66 -2.43 10.82
N GLY A 288 -0.14 -3.32 11.69
CA GLY A 288 0.07 -4.74 11.36
C GLY A 288 1.37 -5.05 10.61
N ASP A 289 2.17 -4.04 10.30
CA ASP A 289 3.48 -4.17 9.66
C ASP A 289 4.63 -3.74 10.60
N LEU A 290 5.82 -4.26 10.33
CA LEU A 290 7.08 -3.81 10.89
C LEU A 290 7.75 -2.86 9.91
N ILE A 291 7.99 -1.62 10.33
CA ILE A 291 8.72 -0.63 9.55
C ILE A 291 10.13 -0.55 10.11
N LEU A 292 11.12 -0.98 9.33
CA LEU A 292 12.51 -0.64 9.56
C LEU A 292 12.80 0.68 8.84
N TRP A 293 13.12 1.70 9.61
CA TRP A 293 13.45 3.04 9.14
C TRP A 293 14.95 3.28 9.24
N ASP A 294 15.55 3.63 8.11
CA ASP A 294 16.94 4.06 8.01
C ASP A 294 16.95 5.59 8.04
N GLU A 295 17.23 6.15 9.22
CA GLU A 295 17.24 7.60 9.44
C GLU A 295 18.34 8.28 8.62
N TYR A 296 19.46 7.59 8.41
CA TYR A 296 20.58 8.13 7.64
C TYR A 296 20.19 8.35 6.17
N ALA A 297 19.67 7.31 5.51
CA ALA A 297 19.32 7.34 4.10
C ALA A 297 17.88 7.82 3.82
N ASN A 298 17.09 8.02 4.87
CA ASN A 298 15.67 8.39 4.82
C ASN A 298 14.80 7.33 4.11
N ARG A 299 15.08 6.04 4.35
CA ARG A 299 14.46 4.88 3.66
C ARG A 299 13.59 4.02 4.58
N ARG A 300 12.49 3.46 4.06
CA ARG A 300 11.49 2.63 4.79
C ARG A 300 11.44 1.24 4.19
N PHE A 301 11.67 0.27 5.05
CA PHE A 301 11.52 -1.13 4.71
C PHE A 301 10.38 -1.75 5.51
N SER A 302 9.30 -2.12 4.83
CA SER A 302 8.11 -2.68 5.46
C SER A 302 8.13 -4.21 5.39
N PHE A 303 7.94 -4.87 6.53
CA PHE A 303 7.90 -6.31 6.68
C PHE A 303 6.60 -6.75 7.36
N SER A 304 6.12 -7.94 7.03
CA SER A 304 5.13 -8.64 7.86
C SER A 304 5.74 -9.04 9.21
N TYR A 305 4.91 -9.42 10.20
CA TYR A 305 5.40 -9.99 11.46
C TYR A 305 6.15 -11.32 11.31
N SER A 306 6.06 -12.00 10.16
CA SER A 306 6.92 -13.15 9.80
C SER A 306 8.33 -12.74 9.34
N GLY A 307 8.58 -11.43 9.19
CA GLY A 307 9.83 -10.87 8.67
C GLY A 307 9.96 -10.96 7.15
N ILE A 308 8.85 -11.16 6.43
CA ILE A 308 8.84 -11.14 4.96
C ILE A 308 8.68 -9.71 4.47
N LEU A 309 9.58 -9.27 3.58
CA LEU A 309 9.55 -7.94 2.98
C LEU A 309 8.30 -7.75 2.09
N LEU A 310 7.58 -6.66 2.31
CA LEU A 310 6.35 -6.37 1.58
C LEU A 310 6.63 -5.84 0.18
N LYS A 311 5.74 -6.13 -0.78
CA LYS A 311 5.94 -5.80 -2.20
C LYS A 311 6.10 -4.30 -2.47
N HIS A 312 5.42 -3.46 -1.68
CA HIS A 312 5.46 -2.01 -1.82
C HIS A 312 6.70 -1.37 -1.16
N SER A 313 7.41 -2.12 -0.32
CA SER A 313 8.59 -1.68 0.42
C SER A 313 9.75 -1.28 -0.49
N ASP A 314 10.65 -0.43 0.05
CA ASP A 314 11.99 -0.28 -0.50
C ASP A 314 12.76 -1.60 -0.45
N LYS A 315 13.84 -1.67 -1.25
CA LYS A 315 14.73 -2.83 -1.35
C LYS A 315 16.19 -2.43 -1.26
N LEU A 316 16.97 -3.21 -0.53
CA LEU A 316 18.44 -3.21 -0.62
C LEU A 316 18.83 -4.25 -1.67
N LEU A 317 19.20 -3.78 -2.87
CA LEU A 317 19.41 -4.65 -4.03
C LEU A 317 20.51 -5.70 -3.79
N GLU A 318 21.51 -5.37 -2.97
CA GLU A 318 22.60 -6.26 -2.55
C GLU A 318 22.16 -7.45 -1.69
N LEU A 319 21.00 -7.37 -1.01
CA LEU A 319 20.48 -8.48 -0.20
C LEU A 319 19.67 -9.49 -1.03
N GLY A 320 19.36 -9.17 -2.28
CA GLY A 320 18.55 -10.01 -3.16
C GLY A 320 17.04 -9.90 -2.89
N THR A 321 16.24 -10.61 -3.70
CA THR A 321 14.77 -10.50 -3.68
C THR A 321 14.10 -11.26 -2.54
N GLU A 322 14.79 -12.27 -1.99
CA GLU A 322 14.30 -13.12 -0.90
C GLU A 322 14.76 -12.66 0.48
N ALA A 323 15.35 -11.46 0.57
CA ALA A 323 15.84 -10.89 1.81
C ALA A 323 14.70 -10.73 2.82
N ARG A 324 14.94 -11.20 4.05
CA ARG A 324 14.00 -11.11 5.18
C ARG A 324 14.48 -10.07 6.18
N LEU A 325 13.65 -9.76 7.17
CA LEU A 325 13.97 -8.80 8.23
C LEU A 325 15.36 -9.06 8.82
N LEU A 326 15.69 -10.29 9.19
CA LEU A 326 17.00 -10.62 9.76
C LEU A 326 18.18 -10.35 8.81
N SER A 327 17.99 -10.45 7.49
CA SER A 327 19.02 -10.06 6.51
C SER A 327 19.29 -8.57 6.57
N TYR A 328 18.22 -7.76 6.74
CA TYR A 328 18.33 -6.32 6.91
C TYR A 328 18.94 -5.95 8.26
N ILE A 329 18.56 -6.64 9.34
CA ILE A 329 19.19 -6.45 10.66
C ILE A 329 20.70 -6.71 10.56
N GLN A 330 21.12 -7.80 9.93
CA GLN A 330 22.54 -8.09 9.73
C GLN A 330 23.26 -7.03 8.91
N TYR A 331 22.61 -6.52 7.86
CA TYR A 331 23.12 -5.39 7.09
C TYR A 331 23.31 -4.16 7.97
N PHE A 332 22.29 -3.72 8.71
CA PHE A 332 22.37 -2.53 9.55
C PHE A 332 23.30 -2.68 10.75
N ARG A 333 23.50 -3.89 11.28
CA ARG A 333 24.51 -4.18 12.31
C ARG A 333 25.94 -3.92 11.83
N THR A 334 26.20 -4.23 10.56
CA THR A 334 27.56 -4.21 10.00
C THR A 334 27.81 -3.02 9.08
N ARG A 335 26.77 -2.26 8.75
CA ARG A 335 26.87 -1.05 7.94
C ARG A 335 27.79 -0.06 8.64
N ASN A 336 28.75 0.45 7.88
CA ASN A 336 29.54 1.60 8.29
C ASN A 336 29.06 2.83 7.51
N VAL A 337 28.51 3.82 8.21
CA VAL A 337 28.10 5.09 7.62
C VAL A 337 29.32 5.99 7.47
N VAL A 338 29.93 5.98 6.28
CA VAL A 338 31.03 6.88 5.94
C VAL A 338 30.47 8.07 5.18
N VAL A 339 30.46 9.24 5.82
CA VAL A 339 29.95 10.48 5.23
C VAL A 339 31.00 11.07 4.28
N PHE A 340 30.72 11.08 2.98
CA PHE A 340 31.58 11.66 1.96
C PHE A 340 31.01 12.99 1.47
N ASP A 341 31.67 14.12 1.77
CA ASP A 341 31.21 15.44 1.33
C ASP A 341 31.53 15.68 -0.17
N TYR A 342 30.50 15.64 -1.01
CA TYR A 342 30.62 15.88 -2.46
C TYR A 342 31.00 17.32 -2.81
N VAL A 343 30.72 18.28 -1.93
CA VAL A 343 31.08 19.69 -2.12
C VAL A 343 32.57 19.88 -1.81
N ALA A 344 33.00 19.48 -0.60
CA ALA A 344 34.39 19.65 -0.16
C ALA A 344 35.39 18.84 -1.00
N SER A 345 34.98 17.69 -1.52
CA SER A 345 35.80 16.87 -2.43
C SER A 345 35.92 17.44 -3.86
N GLY A 346 35.19 18.49 -4.19
CA GLY A 346 35.16 19.08 -5.54
C GLY A 346 34.31 18.30 -6.56
N ARG A 347 33.70 17.17 -6.18
CA ARG A 347 32.87 16.35 -7.06
C ARG A 347 31.65 17.09 -7.61
N VAL A 348 31.03 17.97 -6.82
CA VAL A 348 29.91 18.81 -7.31
C VAL A 348 30.35 19.71 -8.47
N SER A 349 31.58 20.22 -8.44
CA SER A 349 32.13 21.03 -9.54
C SER A 349 32.33 20.20 -10.81
N GLU A 350 32.72 18.92 -10.67
CA GLU A 350 32.79 17.99 -11.79
C GLU A 350 31.40 17.70 -12.36
N PHE A 351 30.42 17.35 -11.51
CA PHE A 351 29.03 17.11 -11.93
C PHE A 351 28.43 18.31 -12.65
N THR A 352 28.73 19.54 -12.18
CA THR A 352 28.29 20.77 -12.84
C THR A 352 28.82 20.89 -14.28
N LYS A 353 30.07 20.49 -14.50
CA LYS A 353 30.67 20.47 -15.84
C LYS A 353 30.03 19.38 -16.71
N GLU A 354 29.82 18.19 -16.15
CA GLU A 354 29.22 17.05 -16.85
C GLU A 354 27.76 17.28 -17.26
N LEU A 355 26.99 17.96 -16.41
CA LEU A 355 25.57 18.28 -16.63
C LEU A 355 25.36 19.59 -17.39
N LYS A 356 26.42 20.25 -17.88
CA LYS A 356 26.31 21.50 -18.63
C LYS A 356 25.38 21.33 -19.84
N GLY A 357 24.33 22.17 -19.88
CA GLY A 357 23.29 22.15 -20.91
C GLY A 357 22.20 21.09 -20.71
N ILE A 358 22.22 20.34 -19.60
CA ILE A 358 21.18 19.37 -19.21
C ILE A 358 20.45 19.87 -17.96
N ALA A 359 21.22 20.25 -16.94
CA ALA A 359 20.70 20.65 -15.64
C ALA A 359 21.65 21.65 -14.98
N LYS A 360 21.11 22.47 -14.08
CA LYS A 360 21.87 23.38 -13.22
C LYS A 360 22.00 22.77 -11.84
N ILE A 361 23.21 22.78 -11.29
CA ILE A 361 23.45 22.41 -9.89
C ILE A 361 23.68 23.70 -9.09
N GLU A 362 23.01 23.82 -7.95
CA GLU A 362 23.20 24.88 -6.97
C GLU A 362 23.52 24.26 -5.62
N VAL A 363 24.36 24.93 -4.82
CA VAL A 363 24.68 24.51 -3.46
C VAL A 363 24.26 25.64 -2.53
N ASP A 364 23.40 25.33 -1.58
CA ASP A 364 22.91 26.27 -0.57
C ASP A 364 23.06 25.64 0.82
N GLY A 365 23.98 26.17 1.61
CA GLY A 365 24.35 25.61 2.91
C GLY A 365 24.75 24.12 2.84
N ASP A 366 23.91 23.28 3.43
CA ASP A 366 24.11 21.82 3.52
C ASP A 366 23.35 21.03 2.44
N GLU A 367 22.78 21.72 1.46
CA GLU A 367 21.98 21.14 0.39
C GLU A 367 22.62 21.33 -0.99
N ILE A 368 22.50 20.28 -1.81
CA ILE A 368 22.82 20.27 -3.23
C ILE A 368 21.50 20.15 -3.97
N SER A 369 21.17 21.16 -4.77
CA SER A 369 19.95 21.23 -5.58
C SER A 369 20.27 21.05 -7.05
N ILE A 370 19.51 20.19 -7.75
CA ILE A 370 19.64 19.98 -9.19
C ILE A 370 18.32 20.36 -9.88
N PHE A 371 18.41 21.30 -10.82
CA PHE A 371 17.31 21.82 -11.61
C PHE A 371 17.45 21.37 -13.06
N PHE A 372 16.47 20.61 -13.56
CA PHE A 372 16.45 20.17 -14.95
C PHE A 372 15.95 21.27 -15.91
N ASP A 373 15.08 22.15 -15.42
CA ASP A 373 14.56 23.34 -16.10
C ASP A 373 14.18 24.38 -15.02
N ILE A 374 14.13 25.66 -15.37
CA ILE A 374 13.77 26.78 -14.49
C ILE A 374 12.34 26.64 -13.92
N TYR A 375 11.51 25.80 -14.56
CA TYR A 375 10.13 25.51 -14.17
C TYR A 375 9.91 24.05 -13.72
N ALA A 376 10.95 23.23 -13.69
CA ALA A 376 10.89 21.80 -13.38
C ALA A 376 11.20 21.49 -11.90
N PRO A 377 10.83 20.29 -11.39
CA PRO A 377 11.09 19.91 -10.00
C PRO A 377 12.56 20.05 -9.62
N CYS A 378 12.78 20.61 -8.44
CA CYS A 378 14.08 20.72 -7.80
C CYS A 378 14.38 19.40 -7.07
N HIS A 379 15.45 18.70 -7.47
CA HIS A 379 15.90 17.50 -6.79
C HIS A 379 16.97 17.88 -5.76
N ARG A 380 16.71 17.60 -4.48
CA ARG A 380 17.58 18.02 -3.39
C ARG A 380 18.25 16.86 -2.68
N PHE A 381 19.52 17.06 -2.39
CA PHE A 381 20.39 16.11 -1.72
C PHE A 381 21.14 16.82 -0.61
N ARG A 382 21.49 16.11 0.46
CA ARG A 382 22.50 16.58 1.41
C ARG A 382 23.87 16.63 0.75
N ARG A 383 24.83 17.29 1.39
CA ARG A 383 26.25 17.31 0.95
C ARG A 383 26.88 15.93 0.76
N ASP A 384 26.38 14.93 1.48
CA ASP A 384 26.83 13.53 1.35
C ASP A 384 26.08 12.74 0.27
N GLY A 385 25.25 13.41 -0.52
CA GLY A 385 24.56 12.84 -1.67
C GLY A 385 23.29 12.06 -1.34
N VAL A 386 22.89 11.97 -0.07
CA VAL A 386 21.61 11.36 0.31
C VAL A 386 20.45 12.27 -0.07
N ALA A 387 19.39 11.70 -0.65
CA ALA A 387 18.21 12.45 -1.07
C ALA A 387 17.38 12.95 0.12
N LEU A 388 16.95 14.21 0.09
CA LEU A 388 16.05 14.76 1.11
C LEU A 388 14.61 14.27 0.97
N HIS A 389 14.16 14.06 -0.27
CA HIS A 389 12.80 13.63 -0.58
C HIS A 389 12.78 12.40 -1.49
N PRO A 390 13.21 11.22 -1.00
CA PRO A 390 13.33 10.01 -1.81
C PRO A 390 11.98 9.44 -2.29
N TYR A 391 10.87 9.85 -1.68
CA TYR A 391 9.51 9.43 -2.06
C TYR A 391 8.74 10.47 -2.87
N SER A 392 9.40 11.53 -3.34
CA SER A 392 8.75 12.51 -4.21
C SER A 392 8.24 11.83 -5.48
N THR A 393 7.06 12.22 -5.96
CA THR A 393 6.48 11.72 -7.21
C THR A 393 7.32 12.04 -8.44
N PHE A 394 8.26 12.99 -8.32
CA PHE A 394 9.19 13.36 -9.37
C PHE A 394 10.44 12.47 -9.44
N VAL A 395 10.65 11.56 -8.48
CA VAL A 395 11.79 10.63 -8.51
C VAL A 395 11.63 9.67 -9.69
N PRO A 396 12.65 9.55 -10.57
CA PRO A 396 12.62 8.60 -11.68
C PRO A 396 12.38 7.18 -11.20
N GLN A 397 11.45 6.47 -11.85
CA GLN A 397 11.06 5.11 -11.44
C GLN A 397 12.24 4.14 -11.51
N GLU A 398 13.17 4.35 -12.46
CA GLU A 398 14.40 3.56 -12.60
C GLU A 398 15.33 3.68 -11.38
N LEU A 399 15.21 4.76 -10.61
CA LEU A 399 16.04 5.04 -9.45
C LEU A 399 15.36 4.71 -8.12
N LYS A 400 14.12 4.20 -8.11
CA LYS A 400 13.30 4.00 -6.90
C LYS A 400 14.06 3.39 -5.71
N TYR A 401 14.92 2.39 -5.95
CA TYR A 401 15.64 1.68 -4.88
C TYR A 401 17.08 2.14 -4.64
N ASN A 402 17.57 3.10 -5.43
CA ASN A 402 18.94 3.60 -5.36
C ASN A 402 18.99 5.10 -5.67
N TYR A 403 18.03 5.88 -5.18
CA TYR A 403 17.93 7.30 -5.49
C TYR A 403 18.87 8.12 -4.58
N ASN A 404 19.98 8.59 -5.15
CA ASN A 404 20.99 9.43 -4.52
C ASN A 404 21.61 10.36 -5.57
N LEU A 405 22.46 11.30 -5.12
CA LEU A 405 23.07 12.31 -5.99
C LEU A 405 23.78 11.68 -7.19
N VAL A 406 24.61 10.65 -6.96
CA VAL A 406 25.41 10.01 -8.01
C VAL A 406 24.54 9.28 -9.01
N SER A 407 23.57 8.49 -8.54
CA SER A 407 22.67 7.75 -9.42
C SER A 407 21.79 8.71 -10.24
N TYR A 408 21.36 9.82 -9.64
CA TYR A 408 20.58 10.84 -10.34
C TYR A 408 21.39 11.59 -11.40
N VAL A 409 22.63 12.00 -11.09
CA VAL A 409 23.55 12.61 -12.09
C VAL A 409 23.77 11.65 -13.26
N ASN A 410 24.04 10.37 -12.99
CA ASN A 410 24.22 9.36 -14.04
C ASN A 410 22.96 9.14 -14.87
N TYR A 411 21.78 9.14 -14.23
CA TYR A 411 20.50 9.07 -14.92
C TYR A 411 20.31 10.26 -15.88
N LEU A 412 20.55 11.50 -15.44
CA LEU A 412 20.46 12.68 -16.29
C LEU A 412 21.42 12.62 -17.49
N LYS A 413 22.65 12.15 -17.26
CA LYS A 413 23.63 11.92 -18.33
C LYS A 413 23.12 10.90 -19.35
N SER A 414 22.48 9.82 -18.90
CA SER A 414 21.95 8.79 -19.80
C SER A 414 20.79 9.30 -20.67
N LYS A 415 19.93 10.19 -20.13
CA LYS A 415 18.79 10.75 -20.88
C LYS A 415 19.20 11.79 -21.93
N LYS A 416 20.38 12.44 -21.80
CA LYS A 416 20.95 13.30 -22.85
C LYS A 416 21.12 12.58 -24.20
N PHE A 417 21.37 11.27 -24.19
CA PHE A 417 21.54 10.48 -25.41
C PHE A 417 20.21 10.03 -26.05
N GLY A 418 19.07 10.20 -25.36
CA GLY A 418 17.75 9.83 -25.88
C GLY A 418 16.98 10.94 -26.61
N VAL A 419 17.50 12.17 -26.62
CA VAL A 419 16.83 13.36 -27.21
C VAL A 419 17.53 13.83 -28.51
N LEU A 420 18.53 13.07 -28.98
CA LEU A 420 19.20 13.27 -30.28
C LEU A 420 18.99 12.09 -31.24
N GLY A 421 17.91 11.31 -31.05
CA GLY A 421 17.49 10.23 -31.95
C GLY A 421 16.20 10.60 -32.67
#